data_AF-A0A1L5FF03-F1
#
_entry.id   AF-A0A1L5FF03-F1
#
_cell.length_a   1.000
_cell.length_b   1.000
_cell.length_c   1.000
_cell.angle_alpha   90.00
_cell.angle_beta   90.00
_cell.angle_gamma   90.00
#
_symmetry.space_group_name_H-M   'P 1'
#
loop_
_entity.id
_entity.type
_entity.pdbx_description
1 polymer ?
#
loop_
_entity_poly.entity_id
_entity_poly.type
_entity_poly.pdbx_seq_one_letter_code
_entity_poly.pdbx_strand_id
1 'polypeptide(L)'
;MANGSFAGGDGTTSNPYLIEDALDLNAIRNGLGKSYKLIKDIDLNISPYNNGEGWTPIGSANPSFTGVFDGNGHIISNLFINKPTIEIVGLFGYVRPPAIIKNVGIVNINVTGSRYVGGIVGYNTGGTIANCHSNGNISATSYNVGGIIGYNTASANSIISNCYSTCNVASVGSYAGGIAANNDYRAIIRNCYFAGTITFEQNMYIGGIAGRNTDTDGSIVSNSYWDKEASGISTSAGGTGLTTVQMKTPSSFVDWDTQVLDNGVTKVWKLKEGEYPKLWFEKPPNKYLIMRDNQYYSIQNNILTLLGTPTDDTQKEELFNNYGVEDLKEALLTPDANGNKLIDSLNDQFEIRMMKAK
;
A
#
# COMPACT_ATOMS: atom_id res chain seq x y z
N MET A 1 -22.84 14.97 7.68
CA MET A 1 -22.27 13.92 8.54
C MET A 1 -22.97 12.62 8.18
N ALA A 2 -22.31 11.73 7.46
CA ALA A 2 -22.83 10.39 7.17
C ALA A 2 -22.86 9.57 8.47
N ASN A 3 -23.88 8.73 8.64
CA ASN A 3 -24.23 8.01 9.87
C ASN A 3 -23.75 6.55 9.85
N GLY A 4 -22.70 6.22 9.09
CA GLY A 4 -22.29 4.83 8.83
C GLY A 4 -23.20 4.09 7.84
N SER A 5 -24.01 4.83 7.05
CA SER A 5 -24.64 4.32 5.84
C SER A 5 -23.71 4.62 4.67
N PHE A 6 -23.29 3.57 3.96
CA PHE A 6 -22.42 3.67 2.78
C PHE A 6 -22.95 4.70 1.77
N ALA A 7 -22.04 5.38 1.05
CA ALA A 7 -22.38 6.41 0.06
C ALA A 7 -23.22 5.92 -1.13
N GLY A 8 -23.33 4.60 -1.30
CA GLY A 8 -24.16 3.95 -2.32
C GLY A 8 -23.89 2.45 -2.39
N GLY A 9 -24.56 1.78 -3.32
CA GLY A 9 -24.43 0.33 -3.55
C GLY A 9 -25.35 -0.53 -2.70
N ASP A 10 -25.41 -1.84 -3.02
CA ASP A 10 -26.18 -2.86 -2.29
C ASP A 10 -25.29 -3.99 -1.73
N GLY A 11 -23.97 -3.85 -1.90
CA GLY A 11 -22.96 -4.79 -1.44
C GLY A 11 -22.85 -6.07 -2.28
N THR A 12 -23.49 -6.13 -3.44
CA THR A 12 -23.23 -7.17 -4.46
C THR A 12 -21.95 -6.86 -5.24
N THR A 13 -21.37 -7.86 -5.91
CA THR A 13 -20.15 -7.66 -6.71
C THR A 13 -20.35 -6.71 -7.89
N SER A 14 -21.56 -6.67 -8.47
CA SER A 14 -21.93 -5.74 -9.55
C SER A 14 -22.21 -4.33 -9.04
N ASN A 15 -22.59 -4.18 -7.78
CA ASN A 15 -22.98 -2.91 -7.17
C ASN A 15 -22.45 -2.81 -5.72
N PRO A 16 -21.11 -2.74 -5.55
CA PRO A 16 -20.47 -2.78 -4.24
C PRO A 16 -20.86 -1.55 -3.41
N TYR A 17 -20.85 -1.70 -2.09
CA TYR A 17 -20.99 -0.57 -1.19
C TYR A 17 -19.84 0.42 -1.40
N LEU A 18 -20.17 1.71 -1.55
CA LEU A 18 -19.20 2.77 -1.79
C LEU A 18 -18.72 3.34 -0.45
N ILE A 19 -17.41 3.37 -0.27
CA ILE A 19 -16.74 3.85 0.95
C ILE A 19 -16.10 5.21 0.66
N GLU A 20 -16.55 6.25 1.36
CA GLU A 20 -16.02 7.61 1.16
C GLU A 20 -15.37 8.23 2.39
N ASP A 21 -15.55 7.63 3.57
CA ASP A 21 -14.93 8.06 4.81
C ASP A 21 -14.59 6.90 5.77
N ALA A 22 -14.00 7.24 6.92
CA ALA A 22 -13.60 6.25 7.92
C ALA A 22 -14.80 5.59 8.64
N LEU A 23 -15.97 6.26 8.72
CA LEU A 23 -17.17 5.68 9.30
C LEU A 23 -17.72 4.57 8.40
N ASP A 24 -17.74 4.80 7.09
CA ASP A 24 -18.08 3.79 6.09
C ASP A 24 -17.10 2.61 6.14
N LEU A 25 -15.79 2.87 6.18
CA LEU A 25 -14.78 1.81 6.29
C LEU A 25 -15.00 0.97 7.55
N ASN A 26 -15.39 1.60 8.66
CA ASN A 26 -15.72 0.91 9.90
C ASN A 26 -17.03 0.11 9.80
N ALA A 27 -18.01 0.59 9.03
CA ALA A 27 -19.31 -0.08 8.85
C ALA A 27 -19.21 -1.41 8.09
N ILE A 28 -18.11 -1.69 7.38
CA ILE A 28 -17.82 -2.98 6.72
C ILE A 28 -17.99 -4.17 7.66
N ARG A 29 -17.72 -3.99 8.96
CA ARG A 29 -17.88 -5.02 10.00
C ARG A 29 -19.29 -5.58 10.08
N ASN A 30 -20.29 -4.82 9.66
CA ASN A 30 -21.70 -5.21 9.69
C ASN A 30 -22.09 -6.10 8.50
N GLY A 31 -21.20 -6.29 7.53
CA GLY A 31 -21.44 -7.06 6.31
C GLY A 31 -20.19 -7.74 5.78
N LEU A 32 -19.52 -8.55 6.58
CA LEU A 32 -18.20 -9.13 6.25
C LEU A 32 -18.15 -10.00 4.97
N GLY A 33 -19.30 -10.42 4.43
CA GLY A 33 -19.42 -11.16 3.16
C GLY A 33 -19.87 -10.32 1.96
N LYS A 34 -19.91 -8.99 2.08
CA LYS A 34 -20.36 -8.06 1.02
C LYS A 34 -19.18 -7.53 0.20
N SER A 35 -19.48 -6.88 -0.92
CA SER A 35 -18.50 -6.21 -1.77
C SER A 35 -18.45 -4.71 -1.47
N TYR A 36 -17.24 -4.16 -1.43
CA TYR A 36 -16.92 -2.79 -1.04
C TYR A 36 -15.95 -2.17 -2.05
N LYS A 37 -16.12 -0.87 -2.32
CA LYS A 37 -15.24 -0.11 -3.19
C LYS A 37 -14.94 1.27 -2.57
N LEU A 38 -13.66 1.60 -2.42
CA LEU A 38 -13.28 2.98 -2.08
C LEU A 38 -13.58 3.92 -3.24
N ILE A 39 -14.15 5.08 -2.94
CA ILE A 39 -14.34 6.18 -3.91
C ILE A 39 -13.56 7.44 -3.54
N LYS A 40 -12.87 7.41 -2.39
CA LYS A 40 -11.97 8.44 -1.88
C LYS A 40 -10.84 7.78 -1.10
N ASP A 41 -9.73 8.52 -0.97
CA ASP A 41 -8.71 8.21 0.02
C ASP A 41 -9.29 8.39 1.43
N ILE A 42 -8.92 7.51 2.36
CA ILE A 42 -9.47 7.48 3.72
C ILE A 42 -8.38 7.82 4.74
N ASP A 43 -8.60 8.84 5.55
CA ASP A 43 -7.73 9.17 6.68
C ASP A 43 -8.30 8.61 7.99
N LEU A 44 -7.54 7.70 8.64
CA LEU A 44 -7.89 7.13 9.95
C LEU A 44 -7.38 7.93 11.15
N ASN A 45 -6.73 9.08 10.95
CA ASN A 45 -6.32 10.00 12.01
C ASN A 45 -7.51 10.81 12.58
N ILE A 46 -8.61 10.12 12.87
CA ILE A 46 -9.82 10.70 13.44
C ILE A 46 -10.31 9.85 14.61
N SER A 47 -10.94 10.49 15.58
CA SER A 47 -11.54 9.78 16.72
C SER A 47 -12.73 8.93 16.26
N PRO A 48 -12.91 7.70 16.77
CA PRO A 48 -12.13 7.05 17.83
C PRO A 48 -10.92 6.23 17.33
N TYR A 49 -10.68 6.17 16.02
CA TYR A 49 -9.73 5.25 15.39
C TYR A 49 -8.25 5.56 15.66
N ASN A 50 -7.94 6.79 16.08
CA ASN A 50 -6.60 7.24 16.42
C ASN A 50 -6.32 7.36 17.93
N ASN A 51 -7.25 6.92 18.79
CA ASN A 51 -7.15 7.04 20.24
C ASN A 51 -7.07 5.66 20.94
N GLY A 52 -6.46 5.61 22.12
CA GLY A 52 -6.39 4.40 22.94
C GLY A 52 -5.69 3.24 22.23
N GLU A 53 -6.41 2.13 22.02
CA GLU A 53 -5.92 0.97 21.26
C GLU A 53 -6.03 1.14 19.74
N GLY A 54 -6.66 2.22 19.27
CA GLY A 54 -6.85 2.54 17.87
C GLY A 54 -7.88 1.66 17.15
N TRP A 55 -7.61 1.37 15.89
CA TRP A 55 -8.45 0.57 15.02
C TRP A 55 -8.61 -0.86 15.53
N THR A 56 -9.85 -1.36 15.50
CA THR A 56 -10.13 -2.78 15.71
C THR A 56 -10.01 -3.50 14.37
N PRO A 57 -9.31 -4.64 14.21
CA PRO A 57 -9.22 -5.29 12.90
C PRO A 57 -10.60 -5.67 12.31
N ILE A 58 -10.79 -5.54 10.99
CA ILE A 58 -12.01 -5.99 10.30
C ILE A 58 -11.98 -7.52 10.18
N GLY A 59 -12.99 -8.19 10.73
CA GLY A 59 -13.06 -9.65 10.78
C GLY A 59 -12.15 -10.26 11.84
N SER A 60 -12.58 -11.38 12.41
CA SER A 60 -11.87 -12.19 13.40
C SER A 60 -11.95 -13.67 13.02
N ALA A 61 -11.41 -14.57 13.83
CA ALA A 61 -11.57 -16.01 13.59
C ALA A 61 -13.05 -16.43 13.44
N ASN A 62 -13.96 -15.71 14.11
CA ASN A 62 -15.40 -15.87 13.95
C ASN A 62 -16.15 -14.57 14.35
N PRO A 63 -16.76 -13.83 13.40
CA PRO A 63 -16.80 -14.04 11.95
C PRO A 63 -15.58 -13.47 11.21
N SER A 64 -15.15 -14.15 10.14
CA SER A 64 -14.05 -13.70 9.26
C SER A 64 -14.56 -12.84 8.10
N PHE A 65 -13.67 -12.05 7.49
CA PHE A 65 -13.97 -11.36 6.23
C PHE A 65 -13.95 -12.37 5.07
N THR A 66 -15.06 -12.42 4.32
CA THR A 66 -15.29 -13.32 3.18
C THR A 66 -15.72 -12.58 1.91
N GLY A 67 -15.81 -11.24 1.99
CA GLY A 67 -16.28 -10.36 0.93
C GLY A 67 -15.19 -9.86 -0.02
N VAL A 68 -15.53 -8.84 -0.81
CA VAL A 68 -14.59 -8.16 -1.72
C VAL A 68 -14.32 -6.77 -1.19
N PHE A 69 -13.06 -6.40 -1.03
CA PHE A 69 -12.64 -5.03 -0.75
C PHE A 69 -11.75 -4.54 -1.90
N ASP A 70 -12.28 -3.64 -2.71
CA ASP A 70 -11.55 -3.00 -3.81
C ASP A 70 -11.19 -1.57 -3.41
N GLY A 71 -9.91 -1.31 -3.18
CA GLY A 71 -9.40 0.03 -2.94
C GLY A 71 -9.53 0.94 -4.15
N ASN A 72 -9.80 0.41 -5.36
CA ASN A 72 -9.97 1.19 -6.58
C ASN A 72 -8.80 2.15 -6.86
N GLY A 73 -7.61 1.84 -6.35
CA GLY A 73 -6.43 2.67 -6.46
C GLY A 73 -6.30 3.79 -5.41
N HIS A 74 -7.17 3.82 -4.41
CA HIS A 74 -7.11 4.75 -3.28
C HIS A 74 -6.20 4.24 -2.17
N ILE A 75 -5.84 5.17 -1.29
CA ILE A 75 -5.09 4.88 -0.08
C ILE A 75 -5.95 4.98 1.19
N ILE A 76 -5.56 4.22 2.20
CA ILE A 76 -5.99 4.39 3.59
C ILE A 76 -4.76 4.83 4.38
N SER A 77 -4.79 6.03 4.93
CA SER A 77 -3.68 6.60 5.69
C SER A 77 -3.90 6.52 7.20
N ASN A 78 -2.80 6.58 7.95
CA ASN A 78 -2.79 6.80 9.39
C ASN A 78 -3.49 5.69 10.21
N LEU A 79 -3.45 4.45 9.73
CA LEU A 79 -3.92 3.30 10.49
C LEU A 79 -3.10 3.17 11.79
N PHE A 80 -3.75 3.37 12.93
CA PHE A 80 -3.16 3.18 14.25
C PHE A 80 -3.79 1.97 14.93
N ILE A 81 -2.96 1.00 15.36
CA ILE A 81 -3.38 -0.12 16.21
C ILE A 81 -2.34 -0.29 17.31
N ASN A 82 -2.75 -0.23 18.57
CA ASN A 82 -1.87 -0.46 19.71
C ASN A 82 -2.47 -1.53 20.63
N LYS A 83 -2.32 -2.80 20.23
CA LYS A 83 -2.88 -3.96 20.92
C LYS A 83 -1.80 -5.01 21.21
N PRO A 84 -0.81 -4.69 22.06
CA PRO A 84 0.40 -5.50 22.25
C PRO A 84 0.16 -6.92 22.79
N THR A 85 -1.04 -7.21 23.31
CA THR A 85 -1.43 -8.51 23.85
C THR A 85 -2.41 -9.27 22.94
N ILE A 86 -2.86 -8.66 21.84
CA ILE A 86 -3.87 -9.24 20.95
C ILE A 86 -3.20 -9.86 19.73
N GLU A 87 -3.64 -11.06 19.39
CA GLU A 87 -3.24 -11.74 18.16
C GLU A 87 -4.11 -11.30 16.97
N ILE A 88 -3.64 -11.56 15.74
CA ILE A 88 -4.39 -11.39 14.50
C ILE A 88 -4.71 -9.90 14.27
N VAL A 89 -3.66 -9.15 13.96
CA VAL A 89 -3.70 -7.69 13.88
C VAL A 89 -3.32 -7.22 12.48
N GLY A 90 -4.13 -6.30 11.95
CA GLY A 90 -3.97 -5.59 10.68
C GLY A 90 -5.20 -4.74 10.42
N LEU A 91 -5.29 -4.07 9.26
CA LEU A 91 -6.55 -3.43 8.85
C LEU A 91 -7.70 -4.45 8.88
N PHE A 92 -7.44 -5.63 8.31
CA PHE A 92 -8.24 -6.84 8.43
C PHE A 92 -7.57 -7.79 9.41
N GLY A 93 -8.35 -8.35 10.33
CA GLY A 93 -7.86 -9.35 11.27
C GLY A 93 -7.73 -10.70 10.57
N TYR A 94 -8.87 -11.28 10.20
CA TYR A 94 -8.94 -12.62 9.63
C TYR A 94 -9.68 -12.64 8.29
N VAL A 95 -9.06 -13.23 7.28
CA VAL A 95 -9.58 -13.35 5.92
C VAL A 95 -9.72 -14.83 5.52
N ARG A 96 -10.84 -15.19 4.89
CA ARG A 96 -11.14 -16.55 4.40
C ARG A 96 -11.77 -16.54 3.00
N PRO A 97 -11.74 -17.64 2.24
CA PRO A 97 -12.32 -17.69 0.91
C PRO A 97 -13.83 -17.43 1.00
N PRO A 98 -14.43 -16.74 0.02
CA PRO A 98 -13.83 -16.29 -1.25
C PRO A 98 -13.23 -14.88 -1.19
N ALA A 99 -12.74 -14.42 -0.03
CA ALA A 99 -12.35 -13.03 0.13
C ALA A 99 -11.28 -12.55 -0.86
N ILE A 100 -11.46 -11.32 -1.33
CA ILE A 100 -10.52 -10.61 -2.20
C ILE A 100 -10.30 -9.22 -1.61
N ILE A 101 -9.05 -8.87 -1.31
CA ILE A 101 -8.62 -7.52 -0.95
C ILE A 101 -7.69 -7.05 -2.05
N LYS A 102 -8.04 -5.98 -2.77
CA LYS A 102 -7.25 -5.53 -3.91
C LYS A 102 -7.15 -4.02 -4.08
N ASN A 103 -6.13 -3.58 -4.82
CA ASN A 103 -5.97 -2.21 -5.33
C ASN A 103 -5.96 -1.13 -4.24
N VAL A 104 -5.31 -1.37 -3.10
CA VAL A 104 -5.28 -0.43 -1.98
C VAL A 104 -3.86 -0.23 -1.44
N GLY A 105 -3.49 1.02 -1.16
CA GLY A 105 -2.32 1.35 -0.37
C GLY A 105 -2.68 1.64 1.08
N ILE A 106 -2.02 1.03 2.06
CA ILE A 106 -2.17 1.38 3.47
C ILE A 106 -0.89 2.09 3.94
N VAL A 107 -0.97 3.40 4.15
CA VAL A 107 0.21 4.26 4.29
C VAL A 107 0.26 4.97 5.63
N ASN A 108 1.47 5.34 6.06
CA ASN A 108 1.72 5.93 7.38
C ASN A 108 1.09 5.12 8.53
N ILE A 109 1.23 3.79 8.50
CA ILE A 109 0.66 2.93 9.52
C ILE A 109 1.53 2.90 10.79
N ASN A 110 0.92 2.68 11.94
CA ASN A 110 1.58 2.36 13.19
C ASN A 110 0.81 1.23 13.87
N VAL A 111 1.28 0.00 13.68
CA VAL A 111 0.57 -1.22 14.06
C VAL A 111 1.41 -2.03 15.05
N THR A 112 0.85 -2.27 16.22
CA THR A 112 1.44 -3.11 17.27
C THR A 112 0.45 -4.20 17.68
N GLY A 113 0.89 -5.46 17.58
CA GLY A 113 0.14 -6.65 18.00
C GLY A 113 1.04 -7.67 18.70
N SER A 114 0.47 -8.78 19.17
CA SER A 114 1.25 -9.85 19.80
C SER A 114 1.76 -10.89 18.81
N ARG A 115 0.83 -11.48 18.03
CA ARG A 115 1.08 -12.55 17.07
C ARG A 115 0.24 -12.34 15.83
N TYR A 116 0.74 -12.81 14.69
CA TYR A 116 0.07 -12.69 13.39
C TYR A 116 -0.25 -11.22 13.06
N VAL A 117 0.80 -10.40 13.07
CA VAL A 117 0.69 -8.96 12.79
C VAL A 117 1.05 -8.70 11.33
N GLY A 118 0.14 -8.09 10.59
CA GLY A 118 0.34 -7.64 9.22
C GLY A 118 -0.10 -6.19 9.03
N GLY A 119 0.50 -5.48 8.08
CA GLY A 119 0.06 -4.11 7.76
C GLY A 119 -1.35 -4.07 7.16
N ILE A 120 -1.71 -5.10 6.39
CA ILE A 120 -3.03 -5.22 5.74
C ILE A 120 -3.87 -6.32 6.39
N VAL A 121 -3.31 -7.53 6.54
CA VAL A 121 -4.04 -8.70 7.06
C VAL A 121 -3.27 -9.37 8.19
N GLY A 122 -3.90 -9.61 9.34
CA GLY A 122 -3.27 -10.40 10.40
C GLY A 122 -3.09 -11.87 10.02
N TYR A 123 -4.20 -12.52 9.66
CA TYR A 123 -4.27 -13.94 9.34
C TYR A 123 -5.10 -14.19 8.07
N ASN A 124 -4.50 -14.85 7.08
CA ASN A 124 -5.16 -15.22 5.84
C ASN A 124 -5.25 -16.74 5.71
N THR A 125 -6.45 -17.27 5.48
CA THR A 125 -6.69 -18.72 5.28
C THR A 125 -7.32 -19.00 3.93
N GLY A 126 -6.64 -18.71 2.83
CA GLY A 126 -7.14 -18.94 1.46
C GLY A 126 -7.83 -17.76 0.79
N GLY A 127 -7.74 -16.56 1.35
CA GLY A 127 -8.13 -15.33 0.66
C GLY A 127 -7.07 -14.85 -0.34
N THR A 128 -7.46 -13.92 -1.21
CA THR A 128 -6.58 -13.26 -2.18
C THR A 128 -6.28 -11.82 -1.78
N ILE A 129 -5.00 -11.48 -1.71
CA ILE A 129 -4.52 -10.11 -1.51
C ILE A 129 -3.73 -9.72 -2.77
N ALA A 130 -4.19 -8.70 -3.50
CA ALA A 130 -3.65 -8.38 -4.82
C ALA A 130 -3.50 -6.88 -5.11
N ASN A 131 -2.37 -6.46 -5.68
CA ASN A 131 -2.15 -5.07 -6.07
C ASN A 131 -2.24 -4.12 -4.86
N CYS A 132 -1.63 -4.50 -3.74
CA CYS A 132 -1.70 -3.76 -2.49
C CYS A 132 -0.31 -3.38 -1.99
N HIS A 133 -0.24 -2.31 -1.20
CA HIS A 133 1.02 -1.97 -0.54
C HIS A 133 0.84 -1.48 0.89
N SER A 134 1.91 -1.58 1.67
CA SER A 134 1.98 -1.06 3.03
C SER A 134 3.22 -0.19 3.25
N ASN A 135 3.05 0.89 3.99
CA ASN A 135 4.12 1.78 4.42
C ASN A 135 3.89 2.27 5.86
N GLY A 136 4.96 2.34 6.66
CA GLY A 136 4.91 2.80 8.06
C GLY A 136 5.65 1.86 9.01
N ASN A 137 5.21 1.79 10.25
CA ASN A 137 5.82 0.97 11.30
C ASN A 137 4.89 -0.18 11.71
N ILE A 138 5.43 -1.40 11.78
CA ILE A 138 4.69 -2.58 12.26
C ILE A 138 5.57 -3.30 13.27
N SER A 139 4.99 -3.67 14.41
CA SER A 139 5.68 -4.44 15.44
C SER A 139 4.86 -5.61 15.98
N ALA A 140 5.54 -6.72 16.25
CA ALA A 140 5.00 -7.84 17.02
C ALA A 140 5.76 -8.02 18.33
N THR A 141 5.02 -8.14 19.45
CA THR A 141 5.58 -8.31 20.79
C THR A 141 5.83 -9.77 21.19
N SER A 142 5.50 -10.75 20.33
CA SER A 142 5.68 -12.16 20.66
C SER A 142 6.16 -13.08 19.54
N TYR A 143 5.57 -13.07 18.33
CA TYR A 143 5.85 -14.18 17.39
C TYR A 143 5.99 -13.83 15.91
N ASN A 144 4.91 -13.44 15.22
CA ASN A 144 4.89 -13.27 13.76
C ASN A 144 4.61 -11.83 13.37
N VAL A 145 5.47 -11.26 12.53
CA VAL A 145 5.21 -9.98 11.86
C VAL A 145 5.56 -10.05 10.38
N GLY A 146 4.65 -9.58 9.53
CA GLY A 146 4.88 -9.41 8.11
C GLY A 146 4.49 -8.01 7.64
N GLY A 147 5.17 -7.47 6.64
CA GLY A 147 4.84 -6.14 6.10
C GLY A 147 3.39 -6.07 5.58
N ILE A 148 2.95 -7.08 4.84
CA ILE A 148 1.58 -7.16 4.31
C ILE A 148 0.72 -8.08 5.18
N ILE A 149 1.19 -9.31 5.44
CA ILE A 149 0.42 -10.34 6.14
C ILE A 149 1.20 -10.97 7.30
N GLY A 150 0.58 -11.15 8.46
CA GLY A 150 1.20 -11.88 9.57
C GLY A 150 1.39 -13.37 9.29
N TYR A 151 0.30 -14.08 8.94
CA TYR A 151 0.33 -15.50 8.61
C TYR A 151 -0.54 -15.80 7.39
N ASN A 152 0.08 -16.37 6.35
CA ASN A 152 -0.58 -16.76 5.11
C ASN A 152 -0.61 -18.29 5.02
N THR A 153 -1.81 -18.87 5.04
CA THR A 153 -2.02 -20.32 4.95
C THR A 153 -3.16 -20.65 4.02
N ALA A 154 -3.13 -21.78 3.32
CA ALA A 154 -4.26 -22.20 2.51
C ALA A 154 -5.10 -23.29 3.20
N SER A 155 -6.43 -23.13 3.11
CA SER A 155 -7.36 -24.27 3.03
C SER A 155 -7.86 -24.47 1.57
N ALA A 156 -7.84 -23.39 0.78
CA ALA A 156 -8.02 -23.34 -0.66
C ALA A 156 -7.16 -22.17 -1.20
N ASN A 157 -6.05 -22.45 -1.89
CA ASN A 157 -5.13 -21.52 -2.58
C ASN A 157 -5.03 -20.08 -2.00
N SER A 158 -4.26 -19.88 -0.94
CA SER A 158 -3.98 -18.54 -0.37
C SER A 158 -2.99 -17.78 -1.24
N ILE A 159 -3.34 -16.58 -1.73
CA ILE A 159 -2.53 -15.86 -2.72
C ILE A 159 -2.23 -14.43 -2.23
N ILE A 160 -0.96 -14.09 -2.20
CA ILE A 160 -0.46 -12.72 -2.17
C ILE A 160 0.20 -12.45 -3.52
N SER A 161 -0.30 -11.47 -4.27
CA SER A 161 0.24 -11.17 -5.60
C SER A 161 0.36 -9.69 -5.91
N ASN A 162 1.41 -9.29 -6.62
CA ASN A 162 1.60 -7.89 -7.02
C ASN A 162 1.55 -6.94 -5.82
N CYS A 163 2.18 -7.30 -4.71
CA CYS A 163 2.13 -6.52 -3.48
C CYS A 163 3.52 -6.09 -3.05
N TYR A 164 3.63 -4.98 -2.35
CA TYR A 164 4.91 -4.59 -1.78
C TYR A 164 4.80 -3.93 -0.43
N SER A 165 5.89 -4.00 0.34
CA SER A 165 5.98 -3.32 1.63
C SER A 165 7.26 -2.50 1.71
N THR A 166 7.12 -1.30 2.27
CA THR A 166 8.23 -0.43 2.67
C THR A 166 8.23 -0.16 4.18
N CYS A 167 7.53 -1.02 4.93
CA CYS A 167 7.40 -0.85 6.38
C CYS A 167 8.73 -1.09 7.11
N ASN A 168 8.90 -0.39 8.23
CA ASN A 168 9.83 -0.78 9.28
C ASN A 168 9.17 -1.90 10.09
N VAL A 169 9.70 -3.11 9.95
CA VAL A 169 9.17 -4.31 10.58
C VAL A 169 10.02 -4.63 11.82
N ALA A 170 9.40 -4.56 13.00
CA ALA A 170 10.05 -4.90 14.26
C ALA A 170 9.48 -6.20 14.85
N SER A 171 10.33 -7.14 15.22
CA SER A 171 9.93 -8.39 15.87
C SER A 171 10.77 -8.66 17.11
N VAL A 172 10.12 -9.00 18.21
CA VAL A 172 10.77 -9.68 19.35
C VAL A 172 10.52 -11.20 19.31
N GLY A 173 9.80 -11.67 18.29
CA GLY A 173 9.32 -13.05 18.13
C GLY A 173 9.94 -13.85 16.99
N SER A 174 9.59 -15.14 16.89
CA SER A 174 10.32 -16.14 16.08
C SER A 174 10.39 -15.93 14.56
N TYR A 175 9.42 -15.25 13.93
CA TYR A 175 9.43 -15.09 12.46
C TYR A 175 9.09 -13.67 12.04
N ALA A 176 9.92 -13.12 11.14
CA ALA A 176 9.69 -11.82 10.51
C ALA A 176 9.89 -11.92 8.99
N GLY A 177 9.00 -11.32 8.22
CA GLY A 177 9.12 -11.27 6.77
C GLY A 177 8.75 -9.91 6.19
N GLY A 178 9.46 -9.47 5.16
CA GLY A 178 9.14 -8.20 4.50
C GLY A 178 7.74 -8.16 3.90
N ILE A 179 7.24 -9.29 3.39
CA ILE A 179 5.86 -9.46 2.90
C ILE A 179 5.01 -10.26 3.89
N ALA A 180 5.47 -11.46 4.27
CA ALA A 180 4.73 -12.36 5.14
C ALA A 180 5.63 -13.00 6.21
N ALA A 181 5.21 -13.05 7.47
CA ALA A 181 6.03 -13.74 8.48
C ALA A 181 6.11 -15.24 8.20
N ASN A 182 4.98 -15.85 7.82
CA ASN A 182 4.86 -17.27 7.47
C ASN A 182 4.00 -17.42 6.21
N ASN A 183 4.48 -18.26 5.30
CA ASN A 183 3.77 -18.73 4.11
C ASN A 183 3.71 -20.27 4.17
N ASP A 184 2.52 -20.81 4.42
CA ASP A 184 2.34 -22.21 4.83
C ASP A 184 1.21 -22.90 4.07
N TYR A 185 1.20 -24.24 4.05
CA TYR A 185 0.13 -25.07 3.48
C TYR A 185 -0.33 -24.64 2.07
N ARG A 186 0.56 -24.69 1.05
CA ARG A 186 0.24 -24.31 -0.36
C ARG A 186 -0.07 -22.84 -0.58
N ALA A 187 0.36 -21.98 0.34
CA ALA A 187 0.22 -20.55 0.16
C ALA A 187 1.22 -20.02 -0.88
N ILE A 188 0.81 -19.00 -1.64
CA ILE A 188 1.55 -18.45 -2.76
C ILE A 188 1.86 -16.98 -2.50
N ILE A 189 3.12 -16.60 -2.68
CA ILE A 189 3.59 -15.23 -2.81
C ILE A 189 4.19 -15.08 -4.20
N ARG A 190 3.68 -14.13 -5.00
CA ARG A 190 4.20 -13.90 -6.36
C ARG A 190 4.23 -12.44 -6.77
N ASN A 191 5.23 -12.05 -7.55
CA ASN A 191 5.36 -10.68 -8.04
C ASN A 191 5.33 -9.65 -6.90
N CYS A 192 6.00 -9.94 -5.79
CA CYS A 192 6.00 -9.06 -4.62
C CYS A 192 7.38 -8.49 -4.35
N TYR A 193 7.46 -7.33 -3.69
CA TYR A 193 8.75 -6.86 -3.22
C TYR A 193 8.77 -6.21 -1.84
N PHE A 194 9.93 -6.24 -1.20
CA PHE A 194 10.18 -5.54 0.06
C PHE A 194 11.36 -4.59 -0.06
N ALA A 195 11.16 -3.34 0.38
CA ALA A 195 12.19 -2.30 0.41
C ALA A 195 12.15 -1.48 1.71
N GLY A 196 11.62 -2.07 2.78
CA GLY A 196 11.64 -1.50 4.12
C GLY A 196 12.82 -2.04 4.96
N THR A 197 12.76 -1.84 6.27
CA THR A 197 13.77 -2.35 7.23
C THR A 197 13.20 -3.47 8.09
N ILE A 198 14.05 -4.39 8.56
CA ILE A 198 13.65 -5.38 9.56
C ILE A 198 14.59 -5.29 10.77
N THR A 199 14.02 -5.03 11.95
CA THR A 199 14.74 -4.99 13.23
C THR A 199 14.30 -6.14 14.13
N PHE A 200 15.25 -6.82 14.77
CA PHE A 200 14.99 -8.03 15.55
C PHE A 200 15.93 -8.18 16.74
N GLU A 201 15.45 -8.81 17.81
CA GLU A 201 16.18 -8.91 19.09
C GLU A 201 16.82 -10.28 19.38
N GLN A 202 16.43 -11.36 18.69
CA GLN A 202 16.91 -12.74 18.97
C GLN A 202 17.15 -13.57 17.70
N ASN A 203 17.68 -14.79 17.85
CA ASN A 203 17.89 -15.77 16.77
C ASN A 203 16.56 -16.19 16.14
N MET A 204 16.17 -15.50 15.08
CA MET A 204 14.86 -15.60 14.44
C MET A 204 14.98 -16.06 12.99
N TYR A 205 13.90 -16.65 12.49
CA TYR A 205 13.71 -16.92 11.07
C TYR A 205 13.23 -15.63 10.40
N ILE A 206 14.20 -14.86 9.91
CA ILE A 206 13.98 -13.59 9.25
C ILE A 206 14.18 -13.76 7.75
N GLY A 207 13.31 -13.16 6.96
CA GLY A 207 13.49 -13.14 5.52
C GLY A 207 13.05 -11.85 4.85
N GLY A 208 13.78 -11.47 3.81
CA GLY A 208 13.46 -10.30 3.00
C GLY A 208 12.05 -10.35 2.39
N ILE A 209 11.55 -11.52 2.00
CA ILE A 209 10.15 -11.72 1.58
C ILE A 209 9.36 -12.43 2.66
N ALA A 210 9.81 -13.63 3.05
CA ALA A 210 9.14 -14.46 4.03
C ALA A 210 10.10 -14.97 5.10
N GLY A 211 9.68 -14.90 6.37
CA GLY A 211 10.45 -15.48 7.47
C GLY A 211 10.49 -17.01 7.39
N ARG A 212 9.36 -17.62 7.03
CA ARG A 212 9.24 -19.05 6.75
C ARG A 212 8.37 -19.30 5.53
N ASN A 213 8.80 -20.23 4.69
CA ASN A 213 8.05 -20.82 3.59
C ASN A 213 8.18 -22.34 3.66
N THR A 214 7.11 -23.06 4.00
CA THR A 214 7.13 -24.52 4.12
C THR A 214 6.94 -25.18 2.76
N ASP A 215 8.00 -25.81 2.28
CA ASP A 215 8.04 -26.54 1.01
C ASP A 215 7.36 -27.91 1.09
N THR A 216 7.28 -28.53 2.27
CA THR A 216 6.66 -29.86 2.50
C THR A 216 5.22 -29.95 2.03
N ASP A 217 4.49 -28.83 2.06
CA ASP A 217 3.10 -28.77 1.63
C ASP A 217 2.93 -28.10 0.25
N GLY A 218 4.01 -27.62 -0.37
CA GLY A 218 3.99 -26.98 -1.69
C GLY A 218 3.74 -25.47 -1.67
N SER A 219 4.15 -24.75 -0.62
CA SER A 219 4.09 -23.28 -0.57
C SER A 219 5.16 -22.65 -1.47
N ILE A 220 4.79 -21.61 -2.22
CA ILE A 220 5.62 -21.05 -3.31
C ILE A 220 5.87 -19.56 -3.08
N VAL A 221 7.13 -19.15 -3.23
CA VAL A 221 7.52 -17.74 -3.43
C VAL A 221 8.18 -17.63 -4.80
N SER A 222 7.62 -16.83 -5.70
CA SER A 222 8.07 -16.70 -7.09
C SER A 222 8.11 -15.25 -7.55
N ASN A 223 9.02 -14.91 -8.48
CA ASN A 223 9.17 -13.56 -9.05
C ASN A 223 9.07 -12.44 -8.01
N SER A 224 9.67 -12.65 -6.82
CA SER A 224 9.54 -11.74 -5.69
C SER A 224 10.92 -11.37 -5.17
N TYR A 225 11.11 -10.10 -4.81
CA TYR A 225 12.43 -9.52 -4.60
C TYR A 225 12.51 -8.69 -3.33
N TRP A 226 13.66 -8.67 -2.67
CA TRP A 226 13.88 -7.71 -1.59
C TRP A 226 15.17 -6.94 -1.80
N ASP A 227 15.16 -5.72 -1.30
CA ASP A 227 16.35 -4.88 -1.27
C ASP A 227 17.23 -5.25 -0.08
N LYS A 228 18.37 -5.90 -0.33
CA LYS A 228 19.29 -6.35 0.71
C LYS A 228 19.96 -5.19 1.46
N GLU A 229 20.16 -4.06 0.79
CA GLU A 229 20.89 -2.92 1.32
C GLU A 229 19.95 -2.05 2.15
N ALA A 230 18.74 -1.78 1.65
CA ALA A 230 17.72 -1.07 2.39
C ALA A 230 17.24 -1.88 3.61
N SER A 231 17.08 -3.19 3.47
CA SER A 231 16.56 -4.01 4.56
C SER A 231 17.60 -4.46 5.58
N GLY A 232 18.89 -4.51 5.20
CA GLY A 232 19.95 -5.12 5.99
C GLY A 232 19.82 -6.66 6.11
N ILE A 233 19.03 -7.30 5.25
CA ILE A 233 18.73 -8.74 5.32
C ILE A 233 19.36 -9.48 4.14
N SER A 234 20.15 -10.52 4.44
CA SER A 234 20.89 -11.30 3.44
C SER A 234 20.15 -12.50 2.88
N THR A 235 19.14 -13.03 3.60
CA THR A 235 18.43 -14.27 3.25
C THR A 235 16.91 -14.10 3.31
N SER A 236 16.18 -15.05 2.72
CA SER A 236 14.72 -15.12 2.78
C SER A 236 14.27 -16.54 2.54
N ALA A 237 13.13 -16.94 3.12
CA ALA A 237 12.46 -18.18 2.78
C ALA A 237 11.73 -18.03 1.44
N GLY A 238 12.51 -18.03 0.35
CA GLY A 238 12.06 -17.77 -1.01
C GLY A 238 12.20 -16.32 -1.45
N GLY A 239 12.05 -16.09 -2.76
CA GLY A 239 12.33 -14.81 -3.41
C GLY A 239 13.83 -14.63 -3.75
N THR A 240 14.20 -13.47 -4.27
CA THR A 240 15.58 -13.14 -4.67
C THR A 240 16.03 -11.78 -4.14
N GLY A 241 17.16 -11.77 -3.44
CA GLY A 241 17.71 -10.55 -2.86
C GLY A 241 18.53 -9.76 -3.86
N LEU A 242 18.10 -8.54 -4.14
CA LEU A 242 18.71 -7.60 -5.08
C LEU A 242 19.41 -6.46 -4.32
N THR A 243 20.36 -5.78 -4.96
CA THR A 243 20.90 -4.51 -4.46
C THR A 243 19.90 -3.37 -4.69
N THR A 244 20.09 -2.21 -4.04
CA THR A 244 19.24 -1.03 -4.27
C THR A 244 19.22 -0.62 -5.73
N VAL A 245 20.37 -0.70 -6.40
CA VAL A 245 20.49 -0.38 -7.83
C VAL A 245 19.66 -1.37 -8.65
N GLN A 246 19.83 -2.68 -8.42
CA GLN A 246 19.06 -3.70 -9.12
C GLN A 246 17.55 -3.56 -8.88
N MET A 247 17.13 -3.22 -7.65
CA MET A 247 15.74 -2.96 -7.30
C MET A 247 15.14 -1.73 -8.01
N LYS A 248 15.98 -0.86 -8.57
CA LYS A 248 15.60 0.35 -9.31
C LYS A 248 15.87 0.24 -10.81
N THR A 249 16.32 -0.93 -11.27
CA THR A 249 16.56 -1.23 -12.68
C THR A 249 15.44 -2.13 -13.20
N PRO A 250 14.59 -1.67 -14.14
CA PRO A 250 13.43 -2.41 -14.65
C PRO A 250 13.73 -3.82 -15.13
N SER A 251 14.90 -4.06 -15.74
CA SER A 251 15.27 -5.39 -16.27
C SER A 251 15.47 -6.46 -15.19
N SER A 252 15.56 -6.08 -13.90
CA SER A 252 15.58 -7.03 -12.79
C SER A 252 14.22 -7.72 -12.55
N PHE A 253 13.12 -7.11 -13.03
CA PHE A 253 11.75 -7.55 -12.76
C PHE A 253 11.16 -8.26 -13.98
N VAL A 254 11.60 -9.50 -14.20
CA VAL A 254 11.18 -10.33 -15.34
C VAL A 254 9.65 -10.49 -15.34
N ASP A 255 9.03 -10.22 -16.49
CA ASP A 255 7.59 -10.31 -16.78
C ASP A 255 6.66 -9.38 -15.96
N TRP A 256 7.18 -8.53 -15.07
CA TRP A 256 6.34 -7.61 -14.29
C TRP A 256 5.64 -6.56 -15.17
N ASP A 257 6.28 -6.15 -16.25
CA ASP A 257 5.75 -5.20 -17.22
C ASP A 257 4.71 -5.81 -18.17
N THR A 258 4.50 -7.12 -18.13
CA THR A 258 3.46 -7.85 -18.89
C THR A 258 2.20 -8.09 -18.07
N GLN A 259 2.25 -7.89 -16.75
CA GLN A 259 1.09 -8.07 -15.87
C GLN A 259 0.06 -6.97 -16.14
N VAL A 260 -1.18 -7.36 -16.43
CA VAL A 260 -2.30 -6.43 -16.69
C VAL A 260 -3.45 -6.67 -15.72
N LEU A 261 -4.21 -5.61 -15.40
CA LEU A 261 -5.45 -5.70 -14.64
C LEU A 261 -6.55 -6.41 -15.44
N ASP A 262 -7.68 -6.69 -14.77
CA ASP A 262 -8.87 -7.33 -15.37
C ASP A 262 -9.42 -6.57 -16.60
N ASN A 263 -9.05 -5.30 -16.77
CA ASN A 263 -9.42 -4.50 -17.95
C ASN A 263 -8.57 -4.80 -19.20
N GLY A 264 -7.53 -5.61 -19.08
CA GLY A 264 -6.67 -6.07 -20.18
C GLY A 264 -5.73 -5.01 -20.77
N VAL A 265 -5.72 -3.77 -20.25
CA VAL A 265 -4.95 -2.66 -20.83
C VAL A 265 -4.01 -2.01 -19.80
N THR A 266 -4.45 -1.86 -18.55
CA THR A 266 -3.66 -1.21 -17.52
C THR A 266 -2.60 -2.17 -16.97
N LYS A 267 -1.32 -1.86 -17.18
CA LYS A 267 -0.21 -2.58 -16.55
C LYS A 267 -0.31 -2.47 -15.03
N VAL A 268 -0.10 -3.57 -14.32
CA VAL A 268 -0.12 -3.59 -12.85
C VAL A 268 1.04 -2.79 -12.27
N TRP A 269 2.23 -3.01 -12.83
CA TRP A 269 3.48 -2.37 -12.41
C TRP A 269 3.94 -1.31 -13.41
N LYS A 270 4.29 -0.14 -12.88
CA LYS A 270 5.02 0.94 -13.55
C LYS A 270 6.49 0.81 -13.17
N LEU A 271 7.33 0.49 -14.15
CA LEU A 271 8.78 0.36 -13.97
C LEU A 271 9.47 1.57 -14.62
N LYS A 272 10.39 2.21 -13.89
CA LYS A 272 11.17 3.35 -14.37
C LYS A 272 12.59 3.26 -13.82
N GLU A 273 13.59 3.50 -14.67
CA GLU A 273 15.00 3.49 -14.26
C GLU A 273 15.25 4.47 -13.11
N GLY A 274 15.97 4.01 -12.09
CA GLY A 274 16.29 4.80 -10.90
C GLY A 274 15.17 4.89 -9.86
N GLU A 275 14.01 4.28 -10.11
CA GLU A 275 12.87 4.23 -9.17
C GLU A 275 12.50 2.78 -8.83
N TYR A 276 12.02 2.55 -7.61
CA TYR A 276 11.41 1.26 -7.27
C TYR A 276 10.12 1.05 -8.09
N PRO A 277 9.73 -0.21 -8.39
CA PRO A 277 8.46 -0.52 -9.03
C PRO A 277 7.29 0.12 -8.29
N LYS A 278 6.34 0.69 -9.01
CA LYS A 278 5.11 1.27 -8.43
C LYS A 278 3.88 0.61 -9.01
N LEU A 279 2.83 0.47 -8.20
CA LEU A 279 1.52 0.05 -8.67
C LEU A 279 0.90 1.13 -9.56
N TRP A 280 0.02 0.71 -10.47
CA TRP A 280 -0.61 1.56 -11.47
C TRP A 280 -1.30 2.82 -10.92
N PHE A 281 -1.85 2.73 -9.72
CA PHE A 281 -2.60 3.80 -9.08
C PHE A 281 -1.74 4.75 -8.26
N GLU A 282 -0.48 4.40 -8.00
CA GLU A 282 0.41 5.27 -7.26
C GLU A 282 0.72 6.50 -8.11
N LYS A 283 0.15 7.61 -7.70
CA LYS A 283 0.42 8.90 -8.31
C LYS A 283 1.91 9.22 -8.06
N PRO A 284 2.66 9.68 -9.07
CA PRO A 284 3.88 10.43 -8.76
C PRO A 284 3.48 11.51 -7.73
N PRO A 285 4.29 11.75 -6.70
CA PRO A 285 3.92 12.72 -5.65
C PRO A 285 3.49 13.98 -6.37
N ASN A 286 2.27 14.48 -6.10
CA ASN A 286 1.60 15.57 -6.81
C ASN A 286 2.62 16.62 -7.26
N LYS A 287 3.17 16.44 -8.45
CA LYS A 287 4.23 17.27 -9.00
C LYS A 287 3.50 18.16 -9.97
N TYR A 288 3.48 19.44 -9.68
CA TYR A 288 2.93 20.43 -10.59
C TYR A 288 4.08 21.24 -11.11
N LEU A 289 4.27 21.27 -12.43
CA LEU A 289 5.17 22.22 -13.05
C LEU A 289 4.42 23.54 -13.26
N ILE A 290 4.92 24.62 -12.66
CA ILE A 290 4.35 25.97 -12.78
C ILE A 290 5.43 26.88 -13.35
N MET A 291 5.07 27.77 -14.28
CA MET A 291 5.98 28.76 -14.84
C MET A 291 5.54 30.17 -14.43
N ARG A 292 6.50 30.99 -13.96
CA ARG A 292 6.31 32.41 -13.63
C ARG A 292 7.59 33.18 -13.95
N ASP A 293 7.48 34.35 -14.58
CA ASP A 293 8.63 35.24 -14.85
C ASP A 293 9.82 34.51 -15.52
N ASN A 294 9.51 33.58 -16.43
CA ASN A 294 10.48 32.68 -17.10
C ASN A 294 11.24 31.72 -16.16
N GLN A 295 10.79 31.59 -14.90
CA GLN A 295 11.24 30.57 -13.96
C GLN A 295 10.21 29.44 -13.86
N TYR A 296 10.70 28.23 -13.66
CA TYR A 296 9.91 27.03 -13.50
C TYR A 296 9.97 26.61 -12.03
N TYR A 297 8.84 26.14 -11.52
CA TYR A 297 8.68 25.69 -10.15
C TYR A 297 8.03 24.32 -10.15
N SER A 298 8.44 23.46 -9.22
CA SER A 298 7.66 22.27 -8.87
C SER A 298 6.88 22.56 -7.60
N ILE A 299 5.59 22.24 -7.58
CA ILE A 299 4.88 22.02 -6.32
C ILE A 299 4.91 20.53 -6.05
N GLN A 300 5.35 20.12 -4.86
CA GLN A 300 5.29 18.74 -4.38
C GLN A 300 4.88 18.74 -2.92
N ASN A 301 3.81 18.04 -2.55
CA ASN A 301 3.29 17.98 -1.17
C ASN A 301 3.12 19.39 -0.53
N ASN A 302 2.52 20.33 -1.27
CA ASN A 302 2.34 21.74 -0.88
C ASN A 302 3.64 22.54 -0.69
N ILE A 303 4.80 22.01 -1.12
CA ILE A 303 6.08 22.71 -1.11
C ILE A 303 6.39 23.22 -2.52
N LEU A 304 6.51 24.54 -2.67
CA LEU A 304 6.96 25.20 -3.90
C LEU A 304 8.50 25.20 -3.95
N THR A 305 9.08 24.62 -4.99
CA THR A 305 10.53 24.57 -5.21
C THR A 305 10.88 25.24 -6.54
N LEU A 306 11.83 26.17 -6.54
CA LEU A 306 12.36 26.78 -7.77
C LEU A 306 13.25 25.79 -8.53
N LEU A 307 12.92 25.53 -9.79
CA LEU A 307 13.66 24.66 -10.71
C LEU A 307 14.61 25.45 -11.63
N GLY A 308 14.48 26.78 -11.65
CA GLY A 308 15.31 27.67 -12.45
C GLY A 308 14.69 28.03 -13.80
N THR A 309 15.51 28.48 -14.73
CA THR A 309 15.09 28.97 -16.05
C THR A 309 15.70 28.06 -17.12
N PRO A 310 14.96 27.08 -17.66
CA PRO A 310 15.45 26.23 -18.73
C PRO A 310 15.78 27.09 -19.95
N THR A 311 16.97 26.90 -20.49
CA THR A 311 17.53 27.71 -21.58
C THR A 311 17.23 27.15 -22.97
N ASP A 312 16.76 25.90 -23.05
CA ASP A 312 16.46 25.20 -24.30
C ASP A 312 15.24 24.27 -24.17
N ASP A 313 14.78 23.73 -25.30
CA ASP A 313 13.59 22.89 -25.37
C ASP A 313 13.81 21.49 -24.77
N THR A 314 15.05 20.98 -24.78
CA THR A 314 15.40 19.71 -24.14
C THR A 314 15.20 19.78 -22.62
N GLN A 315 15.69 20.85 -21.99
CA GLN A 315 15.51 21.08 -20.55
C GLN A 315 14.04 21.29 -20.19
N LYS A 316 13.26 21.94 -21.07
CA LYS A 316 11.80 22.07 -20.86
C LYS A 316 11.12 20.70 -20.93
N GLU A 317 11.45 19.89 -21.94
CA GLU A 317 10.88 18.55 -22.11
C GLU A 317 11.24 17.61 -20.95
N GLU A 318 12.47 17.72 -20.44
CA GLU A 318 12.90 17.01 -19.23
C GLU A 318 12.11 17.43 -17.98
N LEU A 319 11.86 18.73 -17.80
CA LEU A 319 10.98 19.23 -16.74
C LEU A 319 9.54 18.72 -16.91
N PHE A 320 8.99 18.74 -18.12
CA PHE A 320 7.65 18.21 -18.38
C PHE A 320 7.54 16.72 -18.09
N ASN A 321 8.53 15.92 -18.51
CA ASN A 321 8.56 14.47 -18.26
C ASN A 321 8.76 14.12 -16.78
N ASN A 322 9.49 14.96 -16.03
CA ASN A 322 9.80 14.71 -14.63
C ASN A 322 8.71 15.17 -13.65
N TYR A 323 7.92 16.18 -14.04
CA TYR A 323 6.96 16.81 -13.15
C TYR A 323 5.51 16.68 -13.62
N GLY A 324 5.21 16.46 -14.90
CA GLY A 324 3.84 16.27 -15.40
C GLY A 324 2.94 17.51 -15.33
N VAL A 325 1.77 17.43 -15.98
CA VAL A 325 0.68 18.42 -15.90
C VAL A 325 -0.62 17.66 -15.65
N GLU A 326 -1.10 17.60 -14.41
CA GLU A 326 -2.51 17.30 -14.13
C GLU A 326 -3.31 18.61 -14.03
N ASP A 327 -4.61 18.55 -14.29
CA ASP A 327 -5.51 19.69 -14.42
C ASP A 327 -5.40 20.62 -13.19
N LEU A 328 -4.61 21.69 -13.34
CA LEU A 328 -4.22 22.60 -12.27
C LEU A 328 -5.42 23.16 -11.50
N LYS A 329 -6.60 23.24 -12.15
CA LYS A 329 -7.84 23.66 -11.51
C LYS A 329 -8.27 22.78 -10.35
N GLU A 330 -8.20 21.45 -10.49
CA GLU A 330 -8.68 20.54 -9.46
C GLU A 330 -7.74 20.55 -8.24
N ALA A 331 -6.43 20.57 -8.49
CA ALA A 331 -5.38 20.66 -7.47
C ALA A 331 -5.38 21.97 -6.68
N LEU A 332 -5.59 23.11 -7.36
CA LEU A 332 -5.64 24.43 -6.73
C LEU A 332 -6.88 24.62 -5.86
N LEU A 333 -7.99 23.95 -6.22
CA LEU A 333 -9.28 24.05 -5.56
C LEU A 333 -9.51 22.98 -4.49
N THR A 334 -8.69 21.93 -4.46
CA THR A 334 -8.76 20.86 -3.45
C THR A 334 -8.22 21.40 -2.12
N PRO A 335 -9.03 21.41 -1.04
CA PRO A 335 -8.57 21.86 0.27
C PRO A 335 -7.59 20.87 0.91
N ASP A 336 -6.60 21.37 1.64
CA ASP A 336 -5.76 20.56 2.52
C ASP A 336 -6.56 20.05 3.74
N ALA A 337 -5.92 19.27 4.62
CA ALA A 337 -6.53 18.73 5.83
C ALA A 337 -7.07 19.81 6.81
N ASN A 338 -6.67 21.07 6.62
CA ASN A 338 -7.12 22.22 7.40
C ASN A 338 -8.17 23.06 6.65
N GLY A 339 -8.61 22.64 5.47
CA GLY A 339 -9.58 23.36 4.64
C GLY A 339 -8.99 24.49 3.81
N ASN A 340 -7.66 24.67 3.79
CA ASN A 340 -7.01 25.70 2.98
C ASN A 340 -6.86 25.19 1.55
N LYS A 341 -7.33 25.97 0.57
CA LYS A 341 -7.03 25.65 -0.83
C LYS A 341 -5.68 26.25 -1.19
N LEU A 342 -4.93 25.56 -2.04
CA LEU A 342 -3.64 26.07 -2.51
C LEU A 342 -3.79 27.44 -3.19
N ILE A 343 -4.93 27.66 -3.89
CA ILE A 343 -5.29 28.95 -4.48
C ILE A 343 -5.45 30.08 -3.46
N ASP A 344 -5.79 29.79 -2.20
CA ASP A 344 -6.01 30.82 -1.18
C ASP A 344 -4.67 31.38 -0.64
N SER A 345 -3.59 30.60 -0.78
CA SER A 345 -2.21 31.01 -0.43
C SER A 345 -1.43 31.60 -1.59
N LEU A 346 -1.90 31.36 -2.81
CA LEU A 346 -1.40 31.94 -4.05
C LEU A 346 -2.27 33.17 -4.34
N ASN A 347 -1.92 34.34 -3.78
CA ASN A 347 -2.58 35.64 -4.09
C ASN A 347 -2.87 35.79 -5.60
N ASP A 348 -3.81 36.67 -5.98
CA ASP A 348 -4.27 37.03 -7.36
C ASP A 348 -3.19 37.32 -8.44
N GLN A 349 -1.90 37.10 -8.15
CA GLN A 349 -0.73 37.39 -8.96
C GLN A 349 -0.14 36.21 -9.75
N PHE A 350 -0.76 35.02 -9.74
CA PHE A 350 -0.28 33.88 -10.53
C PHE A 350 -1.06 33.74 -11.85
N GLU A 351 -0.43 34.09 -12.98
CA GLU A 351 -0.90 33.64 -14.30
C GLU A 351 -0.59 32.15 -14.47
N ILE A 352 -1.58 31.29 -14.23
CA ILE A 352 -1.46 29.84 -14.50
C ILE A 352 -1.62 29.61 -16.01
N ARG A 353 -0.50 29.46 -16.72
CA ARG A 353 -0.52 29.08 -18.14
C ARG A 353 -0.40 27.57 -18.29
N MET A 354 -1.51 26.91 -18.61
CA MET A 354 -1.47 25.53 -19.10
C MET A 354 -0.81 25.51 -20.48
N MET A 355 0.44 25.06 -20.55
CA MET A 355 1.08 24.77 -21.83
C MET A 355 0.76 23.33 -22.22
N LYS A 356 -0.04 23.16 -23.28
CA LYS A 356 -0.18 21.88 -23.96
C LYS A 356 1.14 21.58 -24.67
N ALA A 357 1.65 20.37 -24.52
CA ALA A 357 2.70 19.86 -25.41
C ALA A 357 2.21 19.98 -26.86
N LYS A 358 3.07 20.47 -27.74
CA LYS A 358 2.80 20.57 -29.19
C LYS A 358 2.99 19.22 -29.87
#